data_AF-A0A2N9FWW9-F1
#
_entry.id   AF-A0A2N9FWW9-F1
#
_cell.length_a   1.000
_cell.length_b   1.000
_cell.length_c   1.000
_cell.angle_alpha   90.00
_cell.angle_beta   90.00
_cell.angle_gamma   90.00
#
_symmetry.space_group_name_H-M   'P 1'
#
loop_
_entity.id
_entity.type
_entity.pdbx_description
1 polymer ?
#
loop_
_entity_poly.entity_id
_entity_poly.type
_entity_poly.pdbx_seq_one_letter_code
_entity_poly.pdbx_strand_id
1 'polypeptide(L)'
;MESLTKSLEGYRKFGYFCVIPLIPSLREKRWSNSVGQYNLIRYCLEDKPAKCRFIQKVLCISKLLEKYRYQNSKEVLPELKNLIFEELLKKIRANGSDLGTHKKFCAYRGNGVLKANENSIGMISKENLDILEWSFEVEFDQSILIWHIATDLCYYQKDNNPFIYDPYCKASKLLSDYMLNLLVMCPFMLPNGIGEIRFRDTCAEAREFIKERKSITNRNQACKKLLDVKTEIPPSEVKGDRSKSVLFDACRLAKSLQSLKTEPGNEKMWEFVGQVWVEMLSYAASQCGWSDHAQQLRRGGELLTHVWLLMAHLGLTEQFQISQGHARVKLIVQ
;
A
#
# COMPACT_ATOMS: atom_id res chain seq x y z
N MET A 1 27.81 5.01 -43.85
CA MET A 1 27.33 5.93 -42.79
C MET A 1 28.46 6.82 -42.32
N GLU A 2 28.98 7.67 -43.21
CA GLU A 2 30.00 8.68 -42.89
C GLU A 2 29.85 9.93 -43.79
N SER A 3 28.72 10.02 -44.53
CA SER A 3 28.43 11.10 -45.48
C SER A 3 27.15 11.88 -45.13
N LEU A 4 26.60 11.71 -43.91
CA LEU A 4 25.44 12.47 -43.42
C LEU A 4 25.77 13.38 -42.23
N THR A 5 27.01 13.36 -41.74
CA THR A 5 27.49 14.15 -40.59
C THR A 5 28.03 15.53 -40.95
N LYS A 6 28.06 15.93 -42.24
CA LYS A 6 28.61 17.24 -42.67
C LYS A 6 27.58 18.29 -43.12
N SER A 7 26.27 18.05 -42.93
CA SER A 7 25.22 18.99 -43.39
C SER A 7 24.44 19.71 -42.27
N LEU A 8 24.88 19.65 -41.01
CA LEU A 8 24.15 20.27 -39.89
C LEU A 8 25.01 21.15 -38.97
N GLU A 9 26.09 21.74 -39.48
CA GLU A 9 26.86 22.78 -38.76
C GLU A 9 26.49 24.23 -39.15
N GLY A 10 25.47 24.43 -39.99
CA GLY A 10 24.91 25.74 -40.26
C GLY A 10 23.59 25.92 -39.54
N TYR A 11 23.40 27.06 -38.85
CA TYR A 11 22.15 27.55 -38.24
C TYR A 11 21.90 27.19 -36.76
N ARG A 12 22.73 27.79 -35.89
CA ARG A 12 22.28 28.26 -34.58
C ARG A 12 21.75 29.69 -34.75
N LYS A 13 20.43 29.89 -34.76
CA LYS A 13 19.75 31.13 -34.31
C LYS A 13 18.21 30.98 -34.33
N PHE A 14 17.63 31.20 -33.14
CA PHE A 14 16.23 31.55 -32.84
C PHE A 14 15.08 30.69 -33.37
N GLY A 15 14.35 30.06 -32.45
CA GLY A 15 13.01 29.52 -32.68
C GLY A 15 12.65 28.40 -31.73
N TYR A 16 11.63 28.60 -30.91
CA TYR A 16 11.02 27.59 -30.06
C TYR A 16 10.51 26.41 -30.92
N PHE A 17 11.20 25.27 -30.87
CA PHE A 17 10.62 23.99 -31.28
C PHE A 17 11.02 22.90 -30.29
N CYS A 18 9.99 22.29 -29.71
CA CYS A 18 10.09 21.13 -28.85
C CYS A 18 10.64 19.95 -29.67
N VAL A 19 11.91 19.61 -29.47
CA VAL A 19 12.48 18.38 -29.99
C VAL A 19 11.98 17.25 -29.10
N ILE A 20 11.05 16.45 -29.62
CA ILE A 20 10.67 15.16 -29.04
C ILE A 20 11.96 14.31 -28.99
N PRO A 21 12.42 13.82 -27.83
CA PRO A 21 13.49 12.84 -27.81
C PRO A 21 12.89 11.51 -28.27
N LEU A 22 13.01 11.23 -29.57
CA LEU A 22 12.89 9.86 -30.07
C LEU A 22 14.12 9.09 -29.58
N ILE A 23 13.84 8.04 -28.81
CA ILE A 23 14.76 7.08 -28.18
C ILE A 23 15.40 7.58 -26.88
N PRO A 24 14.80 7.30 -25.71
CA PRO A 24 15.50 7.45 -24.43
C PRO A 24 16.71 6.51 -24.38
N SER A 25 17.83 7.02 -23.87
CA SER A 25 19.06 6.26 -23.72
C SER A 25 18.79 4.96 -22.93
N LEU A 26 19.25 3.82 -23.46
CA LEU A 26 19.10 2.50 -22.83
C LEU A 26 19.91 2.32 -21.53
N ARG A 27 20.51 3.40 -20.99
CA ARG A 27 21.41 3.37 -19.84
C ARG A 27 20.84 3.94 -18.55
N GLU A 28 19.74 4.67 -18.59
CA GLU A 28 19.11 5.20 -17.38
C GLU A 28 18.00 4.26 -16.91
N LYS A 29 18.04 3.88 -15.63
CA LYS A 29 16.96 3.13 -14.99
C LYS A 29 15.71 3.99 -15.07
N ARG A 30 14.69 3.52 -15.80
CA ARG A 30 13.42 4.24 -15.95
C ARG A 30 12.67 4.41 -14.63
N TRP A 31 12.77 3.43 -13.73
CA TRP A 31 12.19 3.50 -12.39
C TRP A 31 13.18 4.08 -11.37
N SER A 32 12.72 5.01 -10.54
CA SER A 32 13.51 5.73 -9.52
C SER A 32 13.88 4.90 -8.29
N ASN A 33 13.48 3.62 -8.24
CA ASN A 33 13.58 2.76 -7.06
C ASN A 33 12.93 3.36 -5.80
N SER A 34 11.97 4.26 -5.95
CA SER A 34 11.33 4.95 -4.83
C SER A 34 9.82 4.92 -4.97
N VAL A 35 9.13 5.03 -3.83
CA VAL A 35 7.67 5.03 -3.74
C VAL A 35 7.17 6.25 -2.98
N GLY A 36 5.99 6.72 -3.36
CA GLY A 36 5.27 7.73 -2.58
C GLY A 36 4.89 7.18 -1.20
N GLN A 37 4.92 8.04 -0.20
CA GLN A 37 4.58 7.72 1.18
C GLN A 37 3.58 8.74 1.69
N TYR A 38 2.54 8.26 2.35
CA TYR A 38 1.51 9.09 2.96
C TYR A 38 1.17 8.52 4.34
N ASN A 39 0.97 9.39 5.32
CA ASN A 39 0.70 8.96 6.68
C ASN A 39 -0.44 9.77 7.30
N LEU A 40 -1.51 9.07 7.72
CA LEU A 40 -2.75 9.73 8.16
C LEU A 40 -2.57 10.51 9.46
N ILE A 41 -1.87 9.94 10.45
CA ILE A 41 -1.67 10.58 11.76
C ILE A 41 -0.76 11.81 11.60
N ARG A 42 0.31 11.69 10.81
CA ARG A 42 1.17 12.83 10.45
C ARG A 42 0.35 13.94 9.77
N TYR A 43 -0.45 13.57 8.77
CA TYR A 43 -1.32 14.52 8.07
C TYR A 43 -2.21 15.26 9.07
N CYS A 44 -2.91 14.54 9.96
CA CYS A 44 -3.82 15.17 10.93
C CYS A 44 -3.11 16.05 11.98
N LEU A 45 -1.83 15.79 12.30
CA LEU A 45 -1.04 16.59 13.25
C LEU A 45 -0.42 17.84 12.61
N GLU A 46 0.08 17.71 11.38
CA GLU A 46 0.81 18.78 10.67
C GLU A 46 -0.10 19.63 9.77
N ASP A 47 -1.34 19.20 9.51
CA ASP A 47 -2.36 19.95 8.78
C ASP A 47 -2.81 21.18 9.56
N LYS A 48 -2.32 22.34 9.12
CA LYS A 48 -2.78 23.65 9.59
C LYS A 48 -3.61 24.27 8.46
N PRO A 49 -4.85 24.73 8.71
CA PRO A 49 -5.64 25.39 7.69
C PRO A 49 -4.88 26.60 7.14
N ALA A 50 -4.77 26.70 5.81
CA ALA A 50 -3.96 27.72 5.18
C ALA A 50 -4.45 29.15 5.51
N LYS A 51 -3.51 30.07 5.75
CA LYS A 51 -3.78 31.47 6.12
C LYS A 51 -4.45 32.30 5.00
N CYS A 52 -4.52 31.80 3.75
CA CYS A 52 -5.11 32.50 2.60
C CYS A 52 -6.20 31.66 1.91
N ARG A 53 -7.43 31.67 2.46
CA ARG A 53 -8.60 30.95 1.90
C ARG A 53 -9.04 31.44 0.52
N PHE A 54 -8.72 32.69 0.16
CA PHE A 54 -9.32 33.35 -1.01
C PHE A 54 -8.76 32.82 -2.35
N ILE A 55 -7.43 32.71 -2.49
CA ILE A 55 -6.79 32.23 -3.73
C ILE A 55 -6.96 30.70 -3.90
N GLN A 56 -7.12 29.97 -2.79
CA GLN A 56 -7.26 28.51 -2.78
C GLN A 56 -8.66 28.02 -3.23
N LYS A 57 -9.73 28.75 -2.87
CA LYS A 57 -11.09 28.41 -3.30
C LYS A 57 -11.33 28.62 -4.80
N VAL A 58 -10.63 29.57 -5.42
CA VAL A 58 -10.88 29.99 -6.81
C VAL A 58 -10.44 28.95 -7.83
N LEU A 59 -9.48 28.08 -7.51
CA LEU A 59 -8.92 27.13 -8.48
C LEU A 59 -9.38 25.67 -8.31
N CYS A 60 -10.07 25.29 -7.21
CA CYS A 60 -10.38 23.88 -6.89
C CYS A 60 -9.17 22.91 -6.82
N ILE A 61 -7.92 23.38 -6.98
CA ILE A 61 -6.69 22.58 -6.87
C ILE A 61 -6.19 22.53 -5.40
N SER A 62 -6.78 23.31 -4.48
CA SER A 62 -6.26 23.45 -3.11
C SER A 62 -6.16 22.13 -2.35
N LYS A 63 -7.20 21.29 -2.42
CA LYS A 63 -7.24 19.99 -1.74
C LYS A 63 -6.22 19.00 -2.31
N LEU A 64 -5.99 19.04 -3.61
CA LEU A 64 -5.00 18.19 -4.27
C LEU A 64 -3.58 18.64 -3.91
N LEU A 65 -3.30 19.95 -3.97
CA LEU A 65 -2.02 20.53 -3.55
C LEU A 65 -1.73 20.29 -2.07
N GLU A 66 -2.76 20.36 -1.22
CA GLU A 66 -2.65 19.99 0.20
C GLU A 66 -2.20 18.54 0.34
N LYS A 67 -2.84 17.58 -0.34
CA LYS A 67 -2.42 16.17 -0.32
C LYS A 67 -0.95 16.01 -0.76
N TYR A 68 -0.52 16.67 -1.85
CA TYR A 68 0.88 16.61 -2.31
C TYR A 68 1.90 17.14 -1.30
N ARG A 69 1.55 18.11 -0.42
CA ARG A 69 2.48 18.64 0.59
C ARG A 69 2.90 17.61 1.64
N TYR A 70 2.05 16.62 1.89
CA TYR A 70 2.29 15.59 2.91
C TYR A 70 2.82 14.29 2.31
N GLN A 71 2.83 14.19 0.98
CA GLN A 71 3.49 13.13 0.25
C GLN A 71 5.01 13.32 0.33
N ASN A 72 5.73 12.26 0.68
CA ASN A 72 7.17 12.20 0.49
C ASN A 72 7.54 10.95 -0.33
N SER A 73 8.79 10.85 -0.75
CA SER A 73 9.30 9.71 -1.50
C SER A 73 10.29 8.94 -0.63
N LYS A 74 10.21 7.61 -0.62
CA LYS A 74 11.13 6.75 0.11
C LYS A 74 11.65 5.65 -0.80
N GLU A 75 12.95 5.36 -0.68
CA GLU A 75 13.59 4.32 -1.47
C GLU A 75 13.07 2.92 -1.08
N VAL A 76 12.84 2.08 -2.09
CA VAL A 76 12.54 0.66 -1.95
C VAL A 76 13.85 -0.10 -1.83
N LEU A 77 14.24 -0.38 -0.58
CA LEU A 77 15.46 -1.10 -0.27
C LEU A 77 15.40 -2.58 -0.72
N PRO A 78 16.55 -3.22 -1.01
CA PRO A 78 16.61 -4.61 -1.45
C PRO A 78 15.90 -5.60 -0.51
N GLU A 79 15.95 -5.37 0.80
CA GLU A 79 15.32 -6.23 1.81
C GLU A 79 13.81 -6.31 1.62
N LEU A 80 13.16 -5.18 1.28
CA LEU A 80 11.73 -5.15 0.99
C LEU A 80 11.41 -5.91 -0.31
N LYS A 81 12.24 -5.76 -1.34
CA LYS A 81 12.04 -6.49 -2.61
C LYS A 81 12.15 -8.00 -2.40
N ASN A 82 13.15 -8.42 -1.65
CA ASN A 82 13.36 -9.83 -1.30
C ASN A 82 12.18 -10.35 -0.48
N LEU A 83 11.69 -9.59 0.49
CA LEU A 83 10.50 -9.98 1.27
C LEU A 83 9.28 -10.16 0.37
N ILE A 84 8.97 -9.19 -0.51
CA ILE A 84 7.85 -9.30 -1.46
C ILE A 84 8.02 -10.55 -2.34
N PHE A 85 9.22 -10.77 -2.87
CA PHE A 85 9.52 -11.90 -3.75
C PHE A 85 9.38 -13.25 -3.03
N GLU A 86 9.96 -13.39 -1.85
CA GLU A 86 9.90 -14.62 -1.05
C GLU A 86 8.48 -14.94 -0.61
N GLU A 87 7.70 -13.95 -0.19
CA GLU A 87 6.30 -14.17 0.17
C GLU A 87 5.49 -14.66 -1.04
N LEU A 88 5.64 -14.04 -2.21
CA LEU A 88 5.00 -14.51 -3.44
C LEU A 88 5.42 -15.96 -3.79
N LEU A 89 6.70 -16.30 -3.64
CA LEU A 89 7.19 -17.67 -3.88
C LEU A 89 6.64 -18.68 -2.87
N LYS A 90 6.60 -18.37 -1.58
CA LYS A 90 6.03 -19.25 -0.55
C LYS A 90 4.59 -19.62 -0.88
N LYS A 91 3.80 -18.65 -1.33
CA LYS A 91 2.41 -18.82 -1.73
C LYS A 91 2.23 -19.69 -2.97
N ILE A 92 3.16 -19.63 -3.94
CA ILE A 92 3.18 -20.56 -5.08
C ILE A 92 3.47 -21.99 -4.61
N ARG A 93 4.49 -22.17 -3.76
CA ARG A 93 4.89 -23.50 -3.27
C ARG A 93 3.80 -24.18 -2.46
N ALA A 94 3.05 -23.41 -1.65
CA ALA A 94 1.96 -23.93 -0.83
C ALA A 94 0.74 -24.43 -1.64
N ASN A 95 0.55 -23.93 -2.87
CA ASN A 95 -0.67 -24.17 -3.65
C ASN A 95 -0.54 -25.25 -4.74
N GLY A 96 0.64 -25.84 -4.92
CA GLY A 96 0.88 -26.85 -5.98
C GLY A 96 0.76 -26.28 -7.40
N SER A 97 0.89 -27.14 -8.42
CA SER A 97 0.85 -26.77 -9.85
C SER A 97 -0.57 -26.64 -10.44
N ASP A 98 -1.62 -26.53 -9.61
CA ASP A 98 -2.99 -26.42 -10.08
C ASP A 98 -3.37 -24.97 -10.42
N LEU A 99 -3.67 -24.75 -11.70
CA LEU A 99 -4.05 -23.45 -12.26
C LEU A 99 -5.32 -22.87 -11.62
N GLY A 100 -6.26 -23.72 -11.17
CA GLY A 100 -7.47 -23.29 -10.46
C GLY A 100 -7.19 -22.68 -9.09
N THR A 101 -6.08 -23.06 -8.47
CA THR A 101 -5.67 -22.58 -7.14
C THR A 101 -4.95 -21.23 -7.21
N HIS A 102 -4.25 -20.92 -8.31
CA HIS A 102 -3.67 -19.59 -8.55
C HIS A 102 -4.73 -18.48 -8.66
N LYS A 103 -5.95 -18.81 -9.12
CA LYS A 103 -7.08 -17.87 -9.18
C LYS A 103 -7.52 -17.37 -7.80
N LYS A 104 -7.52 -18.26 -6.80
CA LYS A 104 -7.91 -17.92 -5.41
C LYS A 104 -6.88 -17.01 -4.74
N PHE A 105 -5.62 -17.09 -5.15
CA PHE A 105 -4.53 -16.32 -4.56
C PHE A 105 -4.71 -14.81 -4.73
N CYS A 106 -4.99 -14.36 -5.95
CA CYS A 106 -5.14 -12.94 -6.29
C CYS A 106 -6.39 -12.29 -5.70
N ALA A 107 -7.27 -13.06 -5.06
CA ALA A 107 -8.48 -12.58 -4.39
C ALA A 107 -8.28 -12.36 -2.89
N TYR A 108 -7.20 -12.88 -2.30
CA TYR A 108 -6.98 -12.72 -0.86
C TYR A 108 -6.41 -11.34 -0.51
N ARG A 109 -6.84 -10.82 0.65
CA ARG A 109 -6.48 -9.48 1.16
C ARG A 109 -5.88 -9.52 2.58
N GLY A 110 -5.69 -10.73 3.11
CA GLY A 110 -5.11 -11.07 4.41
C GLY A 110 -5.61 -12.43 4.92
N ASN A 111 -6.77 -12.91 4.45
CA ASN A 111 -7.32 -14.22 4.82
C ASN A 111 -6.41 -15.39 4.42
N GLY A 112 -5.61 -15.25 3.35
CA GLY A 112 -4.66 -16.28 2.94
C GLY A 112 -3.54 -16.42 3.97
N VAL A 113 -3.06 -15.30 4.48
CA VAL A 113 -2.07 -15.23 5.57
C VAL A 113 -2.65 -15.82 6.86
N LEU A 114 -3.90 -15.50 7.18
CA LEU A 114 -4.57 -16.01 8.37
C LEU A 114 -4.64 -17.55 8.36
N LYS A 115 -5.09 -18.14 7.25
CA LYS A 115 -5.15 -19.59 7.07
C LYS A 115 -3.77 -20.24 7.11
N ALA A 116 -2.76 -19.64 6.48
CA ALA A 116 -1.40 -20.16 6.48
C ALA A 116 -0.76 -20.16 7.88
N ASN A 117 -1.20 -19.27 8.76
CA ASN A 117 -0.68 -19.10 10.11
C ASN A 117 -1.60 -19.63 11.21
N GLU A 118 -2.68 -20.36 10.87
CA GLU A 118 -3.71 -20.81 11.83
C GLU A 118 -3.11 -21.53 13.06
N ASN A 119 -2.13 -22.41 12.84
CA ASN A 119 -1.42 -23.12 13.91
C ASN A 119 -0.56 -22.20 14.81
N SER A 120 -0.01 -21.12 14.25
CA SER A 120 0.80 -20.13 14.99
C SER A 120 -0.05 -19.07 15.68
N ILE A 121 -1.27 -18.85 15.17
CA ILE A 121 -2.28 -17.88 15.60
C ILE A 121 -3.25 -18.48 16.62
N GLY A 122 -3.31 -19.81 16.75
CA GLY A 122 -4.22 -20.55 17.64
C GLY A 122 -4.14 -20.22 19.15
N MET A 123 -3.21 -19.36 19.58
CA MET A 123 -3.16 -18.81 20.94
C MET A 123 -3.97 -17.52 21.13
N ILE A 124 -4.56 -16.96 20.06
CA ILE A 124 -5.36 -15.73 20.11
C ILE A 124 -6.81 -16.06 20.52
N SER A 125 -7.44 -15.16 21.27
CA SER A 125 -8.86 -15.29 21.60
C SER A 125 -9.74 -15.26 20.35
N LYS A 126 -10.87 -15.98 20.38
CA LYS A 126 -11.85 -15.99 19.28
C LYS A 126 -12.26 -14.58 18.85
N GLU A 127 -12.50 -13.68 19.83
CA GLU A 127 -12.86 -12.29 19.55
C GLU A 127 -11.80 -11.55 18.71
N ASN A 128 -10.52 -11.75 19.00
CA ASN A 128 -9.44 -11.13 18.24
C ASN A 128 -9.29 -11.76 16.84
N LEU A 129 -9.58 -13.05 16.69
CA LEU A 129 -9.65 -13.72 15.39
C LEU A 129 -10.78 -13.14 14.53
N ASP A 130 -11.97 -12.98 15.12
CA ASP A 130 -13.14 -12.41 14.45
C ASP A 130 -12.86 -10.97 13.97
N ILE A 131 -12.13 -10.16 14.77
CA ILE A 131 -11.70 -8.81 14.38
C ILE A 131 -10.72 -8.85 13.19
N LEU A 132 -9.78 -9.79 13.18
CA LEU A 132 -8.83 -9.98 12.07
C LEU A 132 -9.57 -10.34 10.79
N GLU A 133 -10.45 -11.35 10.83
CA GLU A 133 -11.25 -11.78 9.68
C GLU A 133 -12.11 -10.66 9.12
N TRP A 134 -12.87 -9.98 10.00
CA TRP A 134 -13.71 -8.85 9.64
C TRP A 134 -12.93 -7.75 8.92
N SER A 135 -11.70 -7.46 9.35
CA SER A 135 -10.87 -6.40 8.77
C SER A 135 -10.49 -6.65 7.30
N PHE A 136 -10.56 -7.90 6.83
CA PHE A 136 -10.31 -8.29 5.44
C PHE A 136 -11.57 -8.37 4.58
N GLU A 137 -12.73 -8.53 5.21
CA GLU A 137 -14.02 -8.71 4.52
C GLU A 137 -14.68 -7.39 4.12
N VAL A 138 -14.35 -6.29 4.80
CA VAL A 138 -14.81 -4.94 4.43
C VAL A 138 -14.31 -4.52 3.04
N GLU A 139 -14.83 -3.40 2.51
CA GLU A 139 -14.37 -2.85 1.23
C GLU A 139 -12.85 -2.55 1.27
N PHE A 140 -12.17 -2.70 0.13
CA PHE A 140 -10.70 -2.72 0.14
C PHE A 140 -10.06 -1.39 0.55
N ASP A 141 -10.66 -0.26 0.15
CA ASP A 141 -10.29 1.07 0.62
C ASP A 141 -10.43 1.22 2.15
N GLN A 142 -11.47 0.60 2.72
CA GLN A 142 -11.69 0.51 4.16
C GLN A 142 -10.58 -0.31 4.84
N SER A 143 -10.25 -1.48 4.30
CA SER A 143 -9.17 -2.33 4.80
C SER A 143 -7.83 -1.59 4.80
N ILE A 144 -7.47 -0.89 3.71
CA ILE A 144 -6.23 -0.10 3.63
C ILE A 144 -6.17 0.92 4.78
N LEU A 145 -7.25 1.67 5.02
CA LEU A 145 -7.28 2.69 6.07
C LEU A 145 -7.18 2.08 7.48
N ILE A 146 -7.95 1.02 7.74
CA ILE A 146 -7.94 0.31 9.04
C ILE A 146 -6.54 -0.21 9.32
N TRP A 147 -5.96 -0.96 8.39
CA TRP A 147 -4.64 -1.58 8.53
C TRP A 147 -3.52 -0.54 8.59
N HIS A 148 -3.62 0.56 7.85
CA HIS A 148 -2.65 1.64 7.89
C HIS A 148 -2.54 2.24 9.29
N ILE A 149 -3.68 2.64 9.85
CA ILE A 149 -3.74 3.23 11.19
C ILE A 149 -3.31 2.20 12.22
N ALA A 150 -3.81 0.96 12.16
CA ALA A 150 -3.43 -0.09 13.10
C ALA A 150 -1.93 -0.39 13.10
N THR A 151 -1.31 -0.43 11.91
CA THR A 151 0.15 -0.57 11.75
C THR A 151 0.90 0.56 12.45
N ASP A 152 0.44 1.80 12.29
CA ASP A 152 1.03 2.97 12.93
C ASP A 152 0.87 2.95 14.46
N LEU A 153 -0.29 2.53 14.96
CA LEU A 153 -0.53 2.38 16.39
C LEU A 153 0.43 1.35 17.00
N CYS A 154 0.60 0.21 16.35
CA CYS A 154 1.53 -0.84 16.78
C CYS A 154 3.00 -0.39 16.67
N TYR A 155 3.35 0.37 15.62
CA TYR A 155 4.70 0.87 15.38
C TYR A 155 5.18 1.86 16.45
N TYR A 156 4.29 2.75 16.91
CA TYR A 156 4.63 3.85 17.83
C TYR A 156 4.41 3.53 19.32
N GLN A 157 4.12 2.28 19.68
CA GLN A 157 3.77 1.91 21.05
C GLN A 157 4.97 1.85 22.02
N LYS A 158 6.17 1.44 21.58
CA LYS A 158 7.34 1.29 22.46
C LYS A 158 8.28 2.51 22.35
N ASP A 159 8.50 3.19 23.48
CA ASP A 159 9.63 4.14 23.60
C ASP A 159 10.93 3.34 23.52
N ASN A 160 11.82 3.74 22.61
CA ASN A 160 12.99 2.96 22.16
C ASN A 160 12.59 1.65 21.48
N ASN A 161 12.07 1.77 20.25
CA ASN A 161 11.61 0.66 19.43
C ASN A 161 12.76 -0.34 19.14
N PRO A 162 12.87 -1.48 19.84
CA PRO A 162 13.91 -2.49 19.59
C PRO A 162 13.75 -3.10 18.18
N PHE A 163 12.57 -2.90 17.61
CA PHE A 163 12.06 -3.45 16.36
C PHE A 163 12.42 -2.59 15.15
N ILE A 164 13.18 -1.50 15.34
CA ILE A 164 13.80 -0.79 14.22
C ILE A 164 14.70 -1.74 13.42
N TYR A 165 15.18 -2.83 14.01
CA TYR A 165 15.99 -3.83 13.30
C TYR A 165 15.18 -4.95 12.65
N ASP A 166 13.91 -5.15 13.02
CA ASP A 166 13.06 -6.18 12.41
C ASP A 166 12.77 -5.81 10.93
N PRO A 167 13.15 -6.66 9.95
CA PRO A 167 12.90 -6.41 8.54
C PRO A 167 11.40 -6.33 8.19
N TYR A 168 10.56 -7.18 8.78
CA TYR A 168 9.12 -7.15 8.60
C TYR A 168 8.49 -5.90 9.20
N CYS A 169 8.96 -5.40 10.34
CA CYS A 169 8.49 -4.13 10.90
C CYS A 169 8.74 -2.95 9.95
N LYS A 170 9.99 -2.84 9.44
CA LYS A 170 10.37 -1.83 8.45
C LYS A 170 9.57 -1.94 7.16
N ALA A 171 9.42 -3.16 6.65
CA ALA A 171 8.64 -3.45 5.43
C ALA A 171 7.17 -3.09 5.62
N SER A 172 6.57 -3.53 6.73
CA SER A 172 5.18 -3.25 7.10
C SER A 172 4.90 -1.75 7.15
N LYS A 173 5.79 -0.98 7.79
CA LYS A 173 5.63 0.49 7.85
C LYS A 173 5.68 1.13 6.47
N LEU A 174 6.65 0.74 5.64
CA LEU A 174 6.83 1.29 4.30
C LEU A 174 5.65 0.93 3.38
N LEU A 175 5.23 -0.33 3.38
CA LEU A 175 4.09 -0.80 2.59
C LEU A 175 2.79 -0.16 3.07
N SER A 176 2.58 -0.03 4.38
CA SER A 176 1.43 0.69 4.95
C SER A 176 1.34 2.14 4.46
N ASP A 177 2.43 2.90 4.55
CA ASP A 177 2.47 4.29 4.07
C ASP A 177 2.32 4.40 2.55
N TYR A 178 2.83 3.39 1.81
CA TYR A 178 2.70 3.31 0.36
C TYR A 178 1.27 2.98 -0.09
N MET A 179 0.61 2.02 0.56
CA MET A 179 -0.77 1.64 0.23
C MET A 179 -1.74 2.78 0.54
N LEU A 180 -1.52 3.52 1.65
CA LEU A 180 -2.28 4.75 1.89
C LEU A 180 -1.98 5.82 0.84
N ASN A 181 -0.72 5.95 0.41
CA ASN A 181 -0.35 6.87 -0.66
C ASN A 181 -1.11 6.56 -1.96
N LEU A 182 -1.20 5.28 -2.34
CA LEU A 182 -2.01 4.87 -3.49
C LEU A 182 -3.48 5.28 -3.31
N LEU A 183 -4.05 5.04 -2.13
CA LEU A 183 -5.44 5.39 -1.85
C LEU A 183 -5.73 6.89 -1.97
N VAL A 184 -4.77 7.74 -1.56
CA VAL A 184 -4.95 9.20 -1.54
C VAL A 184 -4.58 9.86 -2.86
N MET A 185 -3.51 9.37 -3.52
CA MET A 185 -2.88 10.03 -4.67
C MET A 185 -3.15 9.34 -5.99
N CYS A 186 -3.32 8.01 -5.98
CA CYS A 186 -3.54 7.18 -7.17
C CYS A 186 -4.75 6.25 -7.00
N PRO A 187 -5.93 6.72 -6.55
CA PRO A 187 -7.08 5.86 -6.28
C PRO A 187 -7.56 5.08 -7.51
N PHE A 188 -7.29 5.59 -8.72
CA PHE A 188 -7.60 4.90 -9.98
C PHE A 188 -6.82 3.60 -10.18
N MET A 189 -5.73 3.37 -9.44
CA MET A 189 -4.96 2.11 -9.46
C MET A 189 -5.46 1.09 -8.43
N LEU A 190 -6.54 1.39 -7.71
CA LEU A 190 -7.14 0.52 -6.71
C LEU A 190 -8.56 0.14 -7.11
N PRO A 191 -9.12 -0.96 -6.57
CA PRO A 191 -10.53 -1.28 -6.68
C PRO A 191 -11.43 -0.08 -6.35
N ASN A 192 -12.54 0.03 -7.08
CA ASN A 192 -13.54 1.05 -6.84
C ASN A 192 -14.07 0.99 -5.41
N GLY A 193 -14.29 2.15 -4.81
CA GLY A 193 -14.81 2.30 -3.45
C GLY A 193 -15.04 3.77 -3.11
N ILE A 194 -15.35 4.04 -1.84
CA ILE A 194 -15.59 5.39 -1.33
C ILE A 194 -14.38 5.91 -0.53
N GLY A 195 -13.17 5.56 -0.98
CA GLY A 195 -11.93 5.74 -0.22
C GLY A 195 -11.65 7.20 0.13
N GLU A 196 -11.99 8.13 -0.76
CA GLU A 196 -11.86 9.56 -0.48
C GLU A 196 -12.80 10.03 0.63
N ILE A 197 -14.04 9.53 0.66
CA ILE A 197 -15.02 9.84 1.71
C ILE A 197 -14.52 9.27 3.04
N ARG A 198 -14.13 7.99 3.07
CA ARG A 198 -13.61 7.33 4.28
C ARG A 198 -12.35 8.02 4.80
N PHE A 199 -11.41 8.35 3.93
CA PHE A 199 -10.18 9.06 4.30
C PHE A 199 -10.51 10.42 4.94
N ARG A 200 -11.39 11.21 4.29
CA ARG A 200 -11.79 12.53 4.81
C ARG A 200 -12.47 12.43 6.17
N ASP A 201 -13.44 11.53 6.31
CA ASP A 201 -14.21 11.36 7.55
C ASP A 201 -13.29 10.84 8.68
N THR A 202 -12.37 9.93 8.36
CA THR A 202 -11.35 9.42 9.30
C THR A 202 -10.38 10.52 9.74
N CYS A 203 -9.92 11.37 8.82
CA CYS A 203 -9.09 12.51 9.18
C CYS A 203 -9.84 13.55 10.01
N ALA A 204 -11.14 13.78 9.74
CA ALA A 204 -11.96 14.69 10.54
C ALA A 204 -12.07 14.19 11.98
N GLU A 205 -12.35 12.90 12.17
CA GLU A 205 -12.42 12.30 13.51
C GLU A 205 -11.06 12.30 14.22
N ALA A 206 -9.97 11.96 13.52
CA ALA A 206 -8.64 12.00 14.10
C ALA A 206 -8.24 13.40 14.56
N ARG A 207 -8.59 14.44 13.78
CA ARG A 207 -8.34 15.84 14.15
C ARG A 207 -9.13 16.27 15.38
N GLU A 208 -10.41 15.93 15.47
CA GLU A 208 -11.21 16.22 16.67
C GLU A 208 -10.64 15.50 17.89
N PHE A 209 -10.29 14.22 17.75
CA PHE A 209 -9.65 13.43 18.81
C PHE A 209 -8.36 14.08 19.34
N ILE A 210 -7.50 14.55 18.42
CA ILE A 210 -6.24 15.23 18.75
C ILE A 210 -6.51 16.58 19.42
N LYS A 211 -7.44 17.38 18.87
CA LYS A 211 -7.76 18.73 19.34
C LYS A 211 -8.35 18.75 20.74
N GLU A 212 -9.20 17.78 21.08
CA GLU A 212 -9.75 17.60 22.44
C GLU A 212 -8.65 17.35 23.47
N ARG A 213 -7.55 16.72 23.05
CA ARG A 213 -6.43 16.32 23.91
C ARG A 213 -5.25 17.24 23.67
N LYS A 214 -5.31 18.44 24.26
CA LYS A 214 -4.31 19.53 24.16
C LYS A 214 -2.85 19.12 24.45
N SER A 215 -2.61 17.93 25.01
CA SER A 215 -1.27 17.38 25.28
C SER A 215 -0.64 16.63 24.09
N ILE A 216 -1.39 16.34 23.02
CA ILE A 216 -0.86 15.61 21.86
C ILE A 216 -0.07 16.56 20.98
N THR A 217 1.26 16.37 20.95
CA THR A 217 2.21 17.21 20.19
C THR A 217 2.94 16.45 19.09
N ASN A 218 2.94 15.12 19.14
CA ASN A 218 3.66 14.28 18.19
C ASN A 218 2.92 12.96 17.94
N ARG A 219 3.38 12.23 16.93
CA ARG A 219 2.78 10.94 16.50
C ARG A 219 2.79 9.89 17.60
N ASN A 220 3.88 9.76 18.35
CA ASN A 220 3.97 8.76 19.42
C ASN A 220 2.89 8.99 20.48
N GLN A 221 2.70 10.25 20.89
CA GLN A 221 1.65 10.63 21.83
C GLN A 221 0.26 10.39 21.25
N ALA A 222 0.03 10.73 19.98
CA ALA A 222 -1.25 10.48 19.31
C ALA A 222 -1.58 8.98 19.28
N CYS A 223 -0.63 8.14 18.86
CA CYS A 223 -0.79 6.69 18.80
C CYS A 223 -1.05 6.08 20.18
N LYS A 224 -0.27 6.47 21.20
CA LYS A 224 -0.49 5.99 22.59
C LYS A 224 -1.89 6.35 23.08
N LYS A 225 -2.32 7.60 22.88
CA LYS A 225 -3.66 8.04 23.30
C LYS A 225 -4.78 7.35 22.54
N LEU A 226 -4.61 7.07 21.25
CA LEU A 226 -5.57 6.31 20.45
C LEU A 226 -5.70 4.86 20.93
N LEU A 227 -4.59 4.23 21.35
CA LEU A 227 -4.60 2.90 21.93
C LEU A 227 -5.26 2.85 23.32
N ASP A 228 -5.13 3.91 24.11
CA ASP A 228 -5.76 4.05 25.44
C ASP A 228 -7.30 4.16 25.37
N VAL A 229 -7.89 4.43 24.19
CA VAL A 229 -9.34 4.56 24.03
C VAL A 229 -10.03 3.22 24.29
N LYS A 230 -11.08 3.20 25.11
CA LYS A 230 -11.91 2.01 25.28
C LYS A 230 -12.66 1.71 23.98
N THR A 231 -12.55 0.48 23.51
CA THR A 231 -13.14 0.03 22.24
C THR A 231 -14.07 -1.17 22.44
N GLU A 232 -14.71 -1.23 23.61
CA GLU A 232 -15.62 -2.31 24.02
C GLU A 232 -16.88 -2.34 23.16
N ILE A 233 -17.35 -1.17 22.70
CA ILE A 233 -18.52 -1.04 21.83
C ILE A 233 -18.03 -0.80 20.39
N PRO A 234 -18.54 -1.56 19.39
CA PRO A 234 -18.22 -1.33 17.99
C PRO A 234 -18.53 0.12 17.56
N PRO A 235 -17.61 0.80 16.84
CA PRO A 235 -17.83 2.17 16.39
C PRO A 235 -19.09 2.37 15.54
N SER A 236 -19.51 1.33 14.81
CA SER A 236 -20.75 1.30 14.03
C SER A 236 -22.00 1.49 14.89
N GLU A 237 -22.00 0.98 16.13
CA GLU A 237 -23.13 1.11 17.07
C GLU A 237 -23.21 2.52 17.69
N VAL A 238 -22.07 3.19 17.81
CA VAL A 238 -21.98 4.54 18.40
C VAL A 238 -22.30 5.64 17.38
N LYS A 239 -21.80 5.49 16.14
CA LYS A 239 -21.88 6.54 15.12
C LYS A 239 -23.06 6.39 14.16
N GLY A 240 -23.57 5.16 14.00
CA GLY A 240 -24.50 4.83 12.93
C GLY A 240 -23.91 5.10 11.54
N ASP A 241 -24.75 5.53 10.60
CA ASP A 241 -24.40 5.81 9.21
C ASP A 241 -23.86 7.24 8.97
N ARG A 242 -23.77 8.07 10.01
CA ARG A 242 -23.44 9.50 9.94
C ARG A 242 -22.00 9.79 9.53
N SER A 243 -21.09 8.85 9.71
CA SER A 243 -19.67 8.98 9.40
C SER A 243 -19.14 7.66 8.86
N LYS A 244 -18.31 7.73 7.81
CA LYS A 244 -17.60 6.55 7.28
C LYS A 244 -16.19 6.40 7.86
N SER A 245 -15.92 7.07 8.99
CA SER A 245 -14.63 6.98 9.67
C SER A 245 -14.36 5.59 10.22
N VAL A 246 -13.11 5.14 10.06
CA VAL A 246 -12.62 3.85 10.58
C VAL A 246 -11.60 3.98 11.72
N LEU A 247 -11.43 5.18 12.29
CA LEU A 247 -10.37 5.45 13.26
C LEU A 247 -10.38 4.48 14.45
N PHE A 248 -11.55 4.29 15.07
CA PHE A 248 -11.68 3.41 16.23
C PHE A 248 -11.77 1.92 15.86
N ASP A 249 -12.16 1.59 14.63
CA ASP A 249 -12.03 0.23 14.11
C ASP A 249 -10.56 -0.17 13.98
N ALA A 250 -9.72 0.76 13.53
CA ALA A 250 -8.27 0.57 13.53
C ALA A 250 -7.68 0.43 14.93
N CYS A 251 -8.22 1.13 15.94
CA CYS A 251 -7.82 0.92 17.34
C CYS A 251 -8.15 -0.50 17.82
N ARG A 252 -9.32 -1.04 17.44
CA ARG A 252 -9.70 -2.44 17.74
C ARG A 252 -8.72 -3.41 17.10
N LEU A 253 -8.49 -3.26 15.78
CA LEU A 253 -7.53 -4.11 15.07
C LEU A 253 -6.12 -4.03 15.69
N ALA A 254 -5.64 -2.84 16.03
CA ALA A 254 -4.32 -2.68 16.64
C ALA A 254 -4.18 -3.45 17.96
N LYS A 255 -5.23 -3.48 18.79
CA LYS A 255 -5.24 -4.26 20.04
C LYS A 255 -5.24 -5.76 19.77
N SER A 256 -6.01 -6.22 18.79
CA SER A 256 -6.00 -7.63 18.38
C SER A 256 -4.61 -8.04 17.85
N LEU A 257 -3.97 -7.20 17.03
CA LEU A 257 -2.59 -7.42 16.59
C LEU A 257 -1.60 -7.43 17.75
N GLN A 258 -1.81 -6.63 18.80
CA GLN A 258 -0.94 -6.65 19.97
C GLN A 258 -1.02 -7.97 20.76
N SER A 259 -2.13 -8.70 20.70
CA SER A 259 -2.20 -10.04 21.28
C SER A 259 -1.34 -11.09 20.56
N LEU A 260 -0.86 -10.80 19.34
CA LEU A 260 0.11 -11.64 18.62
C LEU A 260 1.55 -11.48 19.12
N LYS A 261 1.81 -10.51 20.00
CA LYS A 261 3.17 -10.26 20.49
C LYS A 261 3.61 -11.40 21.39
N THR A 262 4.55 -12.20 20.92
CA THR A 262 5.33 -13.12 21.75
C THR A 262 6.53 -12.41 22.39
N GLU A 263 7.28 -13.14 23.24
CA GLU A 263 8.43 -12.66 24.01
C GLU A 263 9.38 -11.73 23.21
N PRO A 264 10.12 -10.83 23.89
CA PRO A 264 11.08 -9.94 23.25
C PRO A 264 12.04 -10.72 22.33
N GLY A 265 12.03 -10.41 21.01
CA GLY A 265 12.88 -11.07 20.01
C GLY A 265 12.19 -12.13 19.14
N ASN A 266 10.91 -12.45 19.38
CA ASN A 266 10.10 -13.30 18.51
C ASN A 266 8.85 -12.53 18.06
N GLU A 267 8.96 -11.78 16.96
CA GLU A 267 7.95 -10.80 16.55
C GLU A 267 6.99 -11.34 15.49
N LYS A 268 6.33 -12.46 15.80
CA LYS A 268 5.27 -13.05 14.96
C LYS A 268 4.24 -12.04 14.48
N MET A 269 3.94 -11.02 15.28
CA MET A 269 3.06 -9.91 14.88
C MET A 269 3.56 -9.18 13.63
N TRP A 270 4.84 -8.80 13.57
CA TRP A 270 5.35 -8.04 12.42
C TRP A 270 5.49 -8.91 11.19
N GLU A 271 5.88 -10.17 11.36
CA GLU A 271 5.84 -11.14 10.27
C GLU A 271 4.42 -11.25 9.68
N PHE A 272 3.41 -11.44 10.54
CA PHE A 272 2.01 -11.50 10.13
C PHE A 272 1.55 -10.21 9.42
N VAL A 273 1.83 -9.04 10.01
CA VAL A 273 1.46 -7.75 9.41
C VAL A 273 2.16 -7.53 8.07
N GLY A 274 3.44 -7.90 7.96
CA GLY A 274 4.21 -7.79 6.72
C GLY A 274 3.64 -8.68 5.62
N GLN A 275 3.30 -9.93 5.96
CA GLN A 275 2.64 -10.87 5.04
C GLN A 275 1.29 -10.34 4.57
N VAL A 276 0.48 -9.76 5.46
CA VAL A 276 -0.80 -9.14 5.10
C VAL A 276 -0.59 -7.98 4.13
N TRP A 277 0.37 -7.10 4.40
CA TRP A 277 0.65 -5.98 3.48
C TRP A 277 1.11 -6.44 2.10
N VAL A 278 1.91 -7.50 2.00
CA VAL A 278 2.28 -8.10 0.71
C VAL A 278 1.07 -8.71 0.02
N GLU A 279 0.17 -9.38 0.74
CA GLU A 279 -1.07 -9.92 0.19
C GLU A 279 -2.00 -8.81 -0.32
N MET A 280 -2.20 -7.73 0.44
CA MET A 280 -2.95 -6.55 -0.01
C MET A 280 -2.32 -5.84 -1.21
N LEU A 281 -0.98 -5.74 -1.25
CA LEU A 281 -0.25 -5.17 -2.38
C LEU A 281 -0.45 -6.02 -3.65
N SER A 282 -0.41 -7.34 -3.50
CA SER A 282 -0.63 -8.30 -4.59
C SER A 282 -2.07 -8.25 -5.09
N TYR A 283 -3.03 -8.12 -4.18
CA TYR A 283 -4.44 -7.91 -4.52
C TYR A 283 -4.65 -6.60 -5.29
N ALA A 284 -4.12 -5.48 -4.79
CA ALA A 284 -4.20 -4.19 -5.49
C ALA A 284 -3.58 -4.28 -6.90
N ALA A 285 -2.43 -4.95 -7.03
CA ALA A 285 -1.77 -5.17 -8.30
C ALA A 285 -2.59 -6.04 -9.27
N SER A 286 -3.32 -7.04 -8.76
CA SER A 286 -4.17 -7.90 -9.60
C SER A 286 -5.45 -7.21 -10.06
N GLN A 287 -5.99 -6.31 -9.24
CA GLN A 287 -7.24 -5.59 -9.51
C GLN A 287 -7.04 -4.27 -10.29
N CYS A 288 -5.81 -3.76 -10.37
CA CYS A 288 -5.52 -2.56 -11.14
C CYS A 288 -5.68 -2.84 -12.65
N GLY A 289 -6.27 -1.88 -13.36
CA GLY A 289 -6.46 -1.96 -14.80
C GLY A 289 -5.12 -2.07 -15.54
N TRP A 290 -5.04 -2.96 -16.53
CA TRP A 290 -3.84 -3.10 -17.38
C TRP A 290 -3.46 -1.76 -18.06
N SER A 291 -4.46 -0.93 -18.39
CA SER A 291 -4.27 0.41 -18.97
C SER A 291 -3.58 1.36 -18.00
N ASP A 292 -3.92 1.30 -16.72
CA ASP A 292 -3.33 2.14 -15.68
C ASP A 292 -1.89 1.70 -15.39
N HIS A 293 -1.63 0.38 -15.36
CA HIS A 293 -0.27 -0.15 -15.32
C HIS A 293 0.57 0.32 -16.51
N ALA A 294 0.03 0.22 -17.73
CA ALA A 294 0.70 0.69 -18.94
C ALA A 294 1.00 2.20 -18.88
N GLN A 295 0.07 3.00 -18.34
CA GLN A 295 0.28 4.44 -18.14
C GLN A 295 1.42 4.73 -17.15
N GLN A 296 1.53 3.96 -16.05
CA GLN A 296 2.65 4.11 -15.12
C GLN A 296 3.99 3.72 -15.74
N LEU A 297 4.04 2.63 -16.54
CA LEU A 297 5.27 2.21 -17.23
C LEU A 297 5.84 3.29 -18.15
N ARG A 298 4.97 4.08 -18.79
CA ARG A 298 5.39 5.23 -19.63
C ARG A 298 6.13 6.31 -18.83
N ARG A 299 5.92 6.38 -17.51
CA ARG A 299 6.51 7.37 -16.60
C ARG A 299 7.66 6.82 -15.76
N GLY A 300 8.11 5.61 -16.06
CA GLY A 300 9.17 4.95 -15.28
C GLY A 300 8.69 3.74 -14.48
N GLY A 301 7.38 3.53 -14.38
CA GLY A 301 6.79 2.48 -13.56
C GLY A 301 6.54 2.93 -12.11
N GLU A 302 5.73 2.13 -11.42
CA GLU A 302 5.36 2.30 -10.01
C GLU A 302 5.56 0.95 -9.30
N LEU A 303 5.80 0.91 -7.97
CA LEU A 303 6.04 -0.37 -7.28
C LEU A 303 4.90 -1.37 -7.52
N LEU A 304 3.64 -0.90 -7.50
CA LEU A 304 2.47 -1.74 -7.76
C LEU A 304 2.54 -2.41 -9.14
N THR A 305 3.04 -1.68 -10.13
CA THR A 305 3.19 -2.18 -11.51
C THR A 305 4.33 -3.20 -11.61
N HIS A 306 5.42 -3.01 -10.87
CA HIS A 306 6.50 -4.00 -10.80
C HIS A 306 6.03 -5.29 -10.12
N VAL A 307 5.21 -5.19 -9.06
CA VAL A 307 4.60 -6.35 -8.40
C VAL A 307 3.65 -7.07 -9.36
N TRP A 308 2.80 -6.35 -10.10
CA TRP A 308 1.96 -6.93 -11.14
C TRP A 308 2.76 -7.70 -12.20
N LEU A 309 3.85 -7.11 -12.71
CA LEU A 309 4.75 -7.78 -13.68
C LEU A 309 5.45 -9.00 -13.07
N LEU A 310 5.88 -8.93 -11.81
CA LEU A 310 6.48 -10.06 -11.10
C LEU A 310 5.46 -11.18 -10.94
N MET A 311 4.23 -10.87 -10.53
CA MET A 311 3.14 -11.84 -10.45
C MET A 311 2.87 -12.47 -11.81
N ALA A 312 2.88 -11.70 -12.90
CA ALA A 312 2.71 -12.22 -14.25
C ALA A 312 3.84 -13.18 -14.65
N HIS A 313 5.09 -12.82 -14.33
CA HIS A 313 6.26 -13.67 -14.55
C HIS A 313 6.18 -15.00 -13.77
N LEU A 314 5.61 -14.95 -12.56
CA LEU A 314 5.38 -16.11 -11.72
C LEU A 314 4.11 -16.91 -12.08
N GLY A 315 3.37 -16.51 -13.10
CA GLY A 315 2.13 -17.19 -13.52
C GLY A 315 0.93 -16.96 -12.60
N LEU A 316 0.97 -15.90 -11.77
CA LEU A 316 -0.08 -15.56 -10.80
C LEU A 316 -1.16 -14.61 -11.34
N THR A 317 -1.02 -14.05 -12.55
CA THR A 317 -1.99 -13.11 -13.10
C THR A 317 -2.95 -13.76 -14.10
N GLU A 318 -4.23 -13.39 -14.03
CA GLU A 318 -5.25 -13.82 -15.01
C GLU A 318 -5.07 -13.15 -16.39
N GLN A 319 -4.44 -11.98 -16.44
CA GLN A 319 -4.36 -11.14 -17.64
C GLN A 319 -3.41 -11.68 -18.73
N PHE A 320 -2.52 -12.61 -18.38
CA PHE A 320 -1.57 -13.25 -19.30
C PHE A 320 -1.66 -14.77 -19.17
N GLN A 321 -2.85 -15.33 -19.40
CA GLN A 321 -2.96 -16.76 -19.64
C GLN A 321 -2.27 -17.07 -20.97
N ILE A 322 -1.02 -17.54 -20.92
CA ILE A 322 -0.45 -18.27 -22.04
C ILE A 322 -1.27 -19.55 -22.10
N SER A 323 -2.34 -19.56 -22.91
CA SER A 323 -2.94 -20.81 -23.36
C SER A 323 -1.77 -21.68 -23.80
N GLN A 324 -1.60 -22.88 -23.23
CA GLN A 324 -0.68 -23.85 -23.80
C GLN A 324 -0.99 -23.87 -25.30
N GLY A 325 -0.05 -23.35 -26.09
CA GLY A 325 -0.26 -23.17 -27.51
C GLY A 325 -0.72 -24.50 -28.08
N HIS A 326 -1.71 -24.43 -28.96
CA HIS A 326 -2.08 -25.54 -29.84
C HIS A 326 -0.84 -26.33 -30.19
N ALA A 327 -0.86 -27.62 -29.82
CA ALA A 327 0.09 -28.67 -30.15
C ALA A 327 1.36 -28.13 -30.82
N ARG A 328 2.45 -28.02 -30.05
CA ARG A 328 3.78 -28.13 -30.67
C ARG A 328 3.77 -29.47 -31.40
N VAL A 329 3.56 -29.44 -32.71
CA VAL A 329 3.69 -30.58 -33.60
C VAL A 329 5.09 -31.12 -33.33
N LYS A 330 5.15 -32.25 -32.63
CA LYS A 330 6.37 -33.06 -32.57
C LYS A 330 6.61 -33.50 -34.00
N LEU A 331 7.59 -32.89 -34.67
CA LEU A 331 8.17 -33.46 -35.86
C LEU A 331 8.82 -34.77 -35.45
N ILE A 332 8.11 -35.87 -35.67
CA ILE A 332 8.70 -37.19 -35.71
C ILE A 332 9.46 -37.23 -37.03
N VAL A 333 10.78 -37.13 -36.96
CA VAL A 333 11.65 -37.46 -38.09
C VAL A 333 11.72 -38.99 -38.12
N GLN A 334 11.17 -39.59 -39.18
CA GLN A 334 11.36 -41.00 -39.51
C GLN A 334 12.72 -41.22 -40.16
#